data_AF-A0A4R3GKU3-F1
#
_entry.id   AF-A0A4R3GKU3-F1
#
_cell.length_a   1.000
_cell.length_b   1.000
_cell.length_c   1.000
_cell.angle_alpha   90.00
_cell.angle_beta   90.00
_cell.angle_gamma   90.00
#
_symmetry.space_group_name_H-M   'P 1'
#
loop_
_entity.id
_entity.type
_entity.pdbx_description
1 polymer ?
#
loop_
_entity_poly.entity_id
_entity_poly.type
_entity_poly.pdbx_seq_one_letter_code
_entity_poly.pdbx_strand_id
1 'polypeptide(L)'
;MVGAGVALTFAAMLGGLAYLPIREAASDLKQSVGILADKMVTQKEMKWRTARGAEDRARTDASVKELRNAQVPREELNSVFGSYDKRFVDQQRQIDEMKTAQGSVYGIRDILLDLRDRTERERLSSVQNGG
;
A
#
# COMPACT_ATOMS: atom_id res chain seq x y z
N MET A 1 92.21 13.57 22.58
CA MET A 1 91.17 12.53 22.36
C MET A 1 89.79 12.99 22.85
N VAL A 2 89.40 14.27 22.63
CA VAL A 2 88.11 14.84 23.12
C VAL A 2 87.18 15.23 21.97
N GLY A 3 87.72 15.70 20.83
CA GLY A 3 86.91 16.11 19.67
C GLY A 3 86.11 14.99 18.99
N ALA A 4 86.62 13.75 19.02
CA ALA A 4 85.91 12.60 18.42
C ALA A 4 84.66 12.19 19.21
N GLY A 5 84.67 12.34 20.55
CA GLY A 5 83.52 12.01 21.39
C GLY A 5 82.38 13.02 21.22
N VAL A 6 82.71 14.31 21.08
CA VAL A 6 81.73 15.39 20.87
C VAL A 6 81.07 15.27 19.49
N ALA A 7 81.84 14.96 18.44
CA ALA A 7 81.27 14.78 17.11
C ALA A 7 80.25 13.62 17.06
N LEU A 8 80.50 12.55 17.81
CA LEU A 8 79.61 11.39 17.87
C LEU A 8 78.31 11.68 18.64
N THR A 9 78.37 12.48 19.71
CA THR A 9 77.16 12.88 20.46
C THR A 9 76.29 13.84 19.65
N PHE A 10 76.87 14.77 18.89
CA PHE A 10 76.12 15.63 17.97
C PHE A 10 75.47 14.83 16.82
N ALA A 11 76.19 13.87 16.23
CA ALA A 11 75.64 13.01 15.19
C ALA A 11 74.49 12.14 15.72
N ALA A 12 74.60 11.61 16.94
CA ALA A 12 73.53 10.84 17.59
C ALA A 12 72.30 11.70 17.92
N MET A 13 72.48 12.95 18.39
CA MET A 13 71.36 13.87 18.64
C MET A 13 70.66 14.29 17.35
N LEU A 14 71.41 14.62 16.30
CA LEU A 14 70.85 14.98 14.98
C LEU A 14 70.16 13.77 14.34
N GLY A 15 70.75 12.59 14.43
CA GLY A 15 70.15 11.33 13.97
C GLY A 15 68.87 10.98 14.73
N GLY A 16 68.84 11.20 16.06
CA GLY A 16 67.65 11.01 16.89
C GLY A 16 66.53 11.99 16.54
N LEU A 17 66.86 13.27 16.33
CA LEU A 17 65.89 14.30 15.92
C LEU A 17 65.34 14.07 14.51
N ALA A 18 66.15 13.53 13.59
CA ALA A 18 65.69 13.14 12.25
C ALA A 18 64.87 11.83 12.27
N TYR A 19 65.16 10.91 13.17
CA TYR A 19 64.48 9.61 13.26
C TYR A 19 63.05 9.71 13.80
N LEU A 20 62.79 10.61 14.75
CA LEU A 20 61.45 10.81 15.34
C LEU A 20 60.35 11.09 14.31
N PRO A 21 60.46 12.11 13.43
CA PRO A 21 59.41 12.40 12.45
C PRO A 21 59.27 11.27 11.41
N ILE A 22 60.35 10.57 11.07
CA ILE A 22 60.30 9.42 10.15
C ILE A 22 59.53 8.26 10.77
N ARG A 23 59.77 7.98 12.06
CA ARG A 23 59.09 6.91 12.79
C ARG A 23 57.60 7.21 12.98
N GLU A 24 57.25 8.46 13.27
CA GLU A 24 55.85 8.90 13.38
C GLU A 24 55.12 8.77 12.04
N ALA A 25 55.70 9.27 10.95
CA ALA A 25 55.13 9.12 9.60
C ALA A 25 54.96 7.65 9.18
N ALA A 26 55.89 6.77 9.55
CA ALA A 26 55.78 5.33 9.30
C ALA A 26 54.66 4.67 10.13
N SER A 27 54.43 5.14 11.36
CA SER A 27 53.34 4.69 12.22
C SER A 27 51.98 5.07 11.64
N ASP A 28 51.83 6.32 11.20
CA ASP A 28 50.60 6.83 10.60
C ASP A 28 50.29 6.15 9.26
N LEU A 29 51.31 5.87 8.45
CA LEU A 29 51.16 5.09 7.23
C LEU A 29 50.67 3.67 7.54
N LYS A 30 51.26 3.00 8.53
CA LYS A 30 50.84 1.65 8.93
C LYS A 30 49.39 1.64 9.43
N GLN A 31 48.99 2.65 10.20
CA GLN A 31 47.62 2.82 10.65
C GLN A 31 46.66 3.07 9.48
N SER A 32 47.04 3.93 8.54
CA SER A 32 46.25 4.24 7.34
C SER A 32 46.09 3.03 6.42
N VAL A 33 47.16 2.24 6.22
CA VAL A 33 47.12 0.99 5.45
C VAL A 33 46.27 -0.07 6.13
N GLY A 34 46.33 -0.18 7.47
CA GLY A 34 45.45 -1.06 8.24
C GLY A 34 43.97 -0.69 8.05
N ILE A 35 43.64 0.59 8.18
CA ILE A 35 42.27 1.10 7.95
C ILE A 35 41.83 0.86 6.49
N LEU A 36 42.74 1.04 5.52
CA LEU A 36 42.45 0.77 4.12
C LEU A 36 42.15 -0.71 3.91
N ALA A 37 42.98 -1.60 4.46
CA ALA A 37 42.79 -3.05 4.35
C ALA A 37 41.47 -3.51 4.98
N ASP A 38 41.10 -2.97 6.15
CA ASP A 38 39.82 -3.28 6.82
C ASP A 38 38.60 -2.76 6.03
N LYS A 39 38.73 -1.60 5.37
CA LYS A 39 37.63 -0.99 4.58
C LYS A 39 37.62 -1.42 3.12
N MET A 40 38.64 -2.14 2.66
CA MET A 40 38.76 -2.56 1.27
C MET A 40 37.76 -3.66 0.96
N VAL A 41 36.83 -3.35 0.07
CA VAL A 41 35.97 -4.35 -0.55
C VAL A 41 36.73 -4.94 -1.73
N THR A 42 36.98 -6.25 -1.69
CA THR A 42 37.65 -6.94 -2.81
C THR A 42 36.81 -6.89 -4.09
N GLN A 43 37.45 -6.98 -5.25
CA GLN A 43 36.74 -7.04 -6.54
C GLN A 43 35.72 -8.20 -6.60
N LYS A 44 36.02 -9.31 -5.94
CA LYS A 44 35.11 -10.47 -5.84
C LYS A 44 33.87 -10.13 -5.01
N GLU A 45 34.06 -9.48 -3.87
CA GLU A 45 32.96 -9.04 -3.00
C GLU A 45 32.09 -7.98 -3.70
N MET A 46 32.69 -7.02 -4.42
CA MET A 46 31.95 -6.06 -5.24
C MET A 46 31.05 -6.74 -6.26
N LYS A 47 31.59 -7.68 -7.04
CA LYS A 47 30.83 -8.44 -8.04
C LYS A 47 29.68 -9.24 -7.41
N TRP A 48 29.92 -9.85 -6.24
CA TRP A 48 28.91 -10.60 -5.51
C TRP A 48 27.78 -9.70 -4.99
N ARG A 49 28.10 -8.53 -4.45
CA ARG A 49 27.10 -7.53 -4.04
C ARG A 49 26.27 -7.03 -5.22
N THR A 50 26.91 -6.75 -6.35
CA THR A 50 26.22 -6.33 -7.57
C THR A 50 25.29 -7.43 -8.09
N ALA A 51 25.76 -8.68 -8.13
CA ALA A 51 24.97 -9.81 -8.59
C ALA A 51 23.74 -10.07 -7.70
N ARG A 52 23.93 -10.08 -6.37
CA ARG A 52 22.79 -10.17 -5.44
C ARG A 52 21.81 -9.01 -5.61
N GLY A 53 22.33 -7.78 -5.69
CA GLY A 53 21.48 -6.61 -5.88
C GLY A 53 20.68 -6.66 -7.19
N ALA A 54 21.22 -7.27 -8.24
CA ALA A 54 20.48 -7.50 -9.48
C ALA A 54 19.38 -8.56 -9.30
N GLU A 55 19.69 -9.67 -8.63
CA GLU A 55 18.72 -10.73 -8.34
C GLU A 55 17.56 -10.24 -7.46
N ASP A 56 17.85 -9.48 -6.40
CA ASP A 56 16.82 -8.96 -5.51
C ASP A 56 15.90 -7.97 -6.23
N ARG A 57 16.44 -7.09 -7.09
CA ARG A 57 15.61 -6.21 -7.93
C ARG A 57 14.74 -7.01 -8.90
N ALA A 58 15.30 -8.04 -9.54
CA ALA A 58 14.53 -8.91 -10.43
C ALA A 58 13.39 -9.62 -9.69
N ARG A 59 13.63 -10.07 -8.46
CA ARG A 59 12.60 -10.70 -7.60
C ARG A 59 11.51 -9.71 -7.22
N THR A 60 11.87 -8.48 -6.84
CA THR A 60 10.90 -7.42 -6.54
C THR A 60 10.09 -7.00 -7.76
N ASP A 61 10.73 -6.83 -8.92
CA ASP A 61 10.02 -6.45 -10.15
C ASP A 61 9.05 -7.55 -10.59
N ALA A 62 9.43 -8.82 -10.41
CA ALA A 62 8.55 -9.96 -10.66
C ALA A 62 7.33 -9.95 -9.73
N SER A 63 7.52 -9.74 -8.43
CA SER A 63 6.39 -9.70 -7.48
C SER A 63 5.47 -8.50 -7.71
N VAL A 64 6.03 -7.33 -8.05
CA VAL A 64 5.23 -6.15 -8.41
C VAL A 64 4.43 -6.39 -9.68
N LYS A 65 5.02 -7.05 -10.68
CA LYS A 65 4.31 -7.43 -11.91
C LYS A 65 3.18 -8.42 -11.65
N GLU A 66 3.42 -9.43 -10.82
CA GLU A 66 2.41 -10.39 -10.39
C GLU A 66 1.23 -9.70 -9.69
N LEU A 67 1.51 -8.81 -8.72
CA LEU A 67 0.49 -8.03 -8.03
C LEU A 67 -0.30 -7.14 -8.99
N ARG A 68 0.35 -6.55 -10.00
CA ARG A 68 -0.34 -5.74 -11.02
C ARG A 68 -1.25 -6.60 -11.90
N ASN A 69 -0.80 -7.80 -12.28
CA ASN A 69 -1.59 -8.71 -13.10
C ASN A 69 -2.76 -9.33 -12.35
N ALA A 70 -2.61 -9.55 -11.03
CA ALA A 70 -3.67 -10.06 -10.17
C ALA A 70 -4.72 -9.00 -9.83
N GLN A 71 -4.39 -7.71 -9.97
CA GLN A 71 -5.33 -6.62 -9.72
C GLN A 71 -6.30 -6.46 -10.88
N VAL A 72 -7.58 -6.35 -10.53
CA VAL A 72 -8.64 -5.96 -11.48
C VAL A 72 -8.40 -4.51 -11.91
N PRO A 73 -8.41 -4.19 -13.22
CA PRO A 73 -8.29 -2.83 -13.71
C PRO A 73 -9.34 -1.91 -13.05
N ARG A 74 -8.94 -0.68 -12.72
CA ARG A 74 -9.83 0.29 -12.07
C ARG A 74 -11.09 0.57 -12.89
N GLU A 75 -10.97 0.51 -14.22
CA GLU A 75 -12.09 0.68 -15.15
C GLU A 75 -13.17 -0.40 -14.96
N GLU A 76 -12.76 -1.66 -14.84
CA GLU A 76 -13.69 -2.76 -14.59
C GLU A 76 -14.36 -2.60 -13.22
N LEU A 77 -13.59 -2.26 -12.18
CA LEU A 77 -14.12 -1.94 -10.85
C LEU A 77 -15.18 -0.83 -10.89
N ASN A 78 -14.89 0.27 -11.58
CA ASN A 78 -15.84 1.38 -11.74
C ASN A 78 -17.11 0.95 -12.51
N SER A 79 -16.95 0.15 -13.56
CA SER A 79 -18.08 -0.37 -14.33
C SER A 79 -18.98 -1.29 -13.49
N VAL A 80 -18.37 -2.16 -12.69
CA VAL A 80 -19.06 -3.10 -11.80
C VAL A 80 -19.81 -2.34 -10.71
N PHE A 81 -19.17 -1.39 -10.02
CA PHE A 81 -19.85 -0.58 -9.01
C PHE A 81 -20.96 0.28 -9.60
N GLY A 82 -20.74 0.91 -10.75
CA GLY A 82 -21.79 1.65 -11.45
C GLY A 82 -22.96 0.77 -11.88
N SER A 83 -22.72 -0.50 -12.21
CA SER A 83 -23.78 -1.47 -12.50
C SER A 83 -24.58 -1.85 -11.25
N TYR A 84 -23.92 -2.00 -10.10
CA TYR A 84 -24.57 -2.26 -8.82
C TYR A 84 -25.47 -1.10 -8.40
N ASP A 85 -24.98 0.13 -8.48
CA ASP A 85 -25.77 1.32 -8.13
C ASP A 85 -27.05 1.41 -8.97
N LYS A 86 -26.96 1.17 -10.28
CA LYS A 86 -28.14 1.14 -11.16
C LYS A 86 -29.14 0.07 -10.75
N ARG A 87 -28.66 -1.12 -10.40
CA ARG A 87 -29.53 -2.22 -9.93
C ARG A 87 -30.21 -1.88 -8.61
N PHE A 88 -29.52 -1.21 -7.68
CA PHE A 88 -30.11 -0.76 -6.42
C PHE A 88 -31.19 0.29 -6.65
N VAL A 89 -30.96 1.27 -7.53
CA VAL A 89 -31.97 2.28 -7.89
C VAL A 89 -33.19 1.65 -8.54
N ASP A 90 -32.99 0.71 -9.47
CA ASP A 90 -34.12 0.03 -10.11
C ASP A 90 -34.90 -0.86 -9.13
N GLN A 91 -34.22 -1.53 -8.21
CA GLN A 91 -34.89 -2.27 -7.13
C GLN A 91 -35.71 -1.34 -6.22
N GLN A 92 -35.17 -0.17 -5.87
CA GLN A 92 -35.90 0.82 -5.08
C GLN A 92 -37.16 1.29 -5.82
N ARG A 93 -37.05 1.59 -7.12
CA ARG A 93 -38.20 1.93 -7.96
C ARG A 93 -39.25 0.83 -7.98
N GLN A 94 -38.85 -0.43 -8.17
CA GLN A 94 -39.78 -1.57 -8.16
C GLN A 94 -40.48 -1.71 -6.81
N ILE A 95 -39.77 -1.51 -5.69
CA ILE A 95 -40.35 -1.52 -4.34
C ILE A 95 -41.39 -0.41 -4.19
N ASP A 96 -41.09 0.80 -4.67
CA ASP A 96 -41.99 1.94 -4.58
C ASP A 96 -43.22 1.78 -5.48
N GLU A 97 -43.06 1.20 -6.67
CA GLU A 97 -44.16 0.82 -7.57
C GLU A 97 -45.06 -0.25 -6.92
N MET A 98 -44.47 -1.29 -6.32
CA MET A 98 -45.22 -2.35 -5.63
C MET A 98 -45.98 -1.82 -4.41
N LYS A 99 -45.36 -0.94 -3.61
CA LYS A 99 -46.03 -0.27 -2.48
C LYS A 99 -47.19 0.60 -2.95
N THR A 100 -47.01 1.34 -4.05
CA THR A 100 -48.06 2.17 -4.64
C THR A 100 -49.23 1.32 -5.14
N ALA A 101 -48.94 0.23 -5.86
CA ALA A 101 -49.94 -0.71 -6.35
C ALA A 101 -50.74 -1.31 -5.18
N GLN A 102 -50.08 -1.76 -4.11
CA GLN A 102 -50.76 -2.23 -2.90
C GLN A 102 -51.63 -1.15 -2.25
N GLY A 103 -51.10 0.07 -2.10
CA GLY A 103 -51.86 1.20 -1.54
C GLY A 103 -53.14 1.50 -2.34
N SER A 104 -53.08 1.42 -3.67
CA SER A 104 -54.25 1.63 -4.53
C SER A 104 -55.30 0.53 -4.40
N VAL A 105 -54.87 -0.73 -4.26
CA VAL A 105 -55.77 -1.88 -4.10
C VAL A 105 -56.52 -1.81 -2.78
N TYR A 106 -55.89 -1.40 -1.68
CA TYR A 106 -56.58 -1.21 -0.41
C TYR A 106 -57.64 -0.11 -0.47
N GLY A 107 -57.34 1.05 -1.08
CA GLY A 107 -58.33 2.12 -1.24
C GLY A 107 -59.53 1.72 -2.11
N ILE A 108 -59.29 1.06 -3.24
CA ILE A 108 -60.36 0.57 -4.13
C ILE A 108 -61.19 -0.53 -3.44
N ARG A 109 -60.55 -1.41 -2.68
CA ARG A 109 -61.25 -2.46 -1.92
C ARG A 109 -62.21 -1.87 -0.89
N ASP A 110 -61.79 -0.86 -0.16
CA ASP A 110 -62.63 -0.23 0.87
C ASP A 110 -63.84 0.48 0.22
N ILE A 111 -63.64 1.16 -0.91
CA ILE A 111 -64.74 1.75 -1.69
C ILE A 111 -65.71 0.69 -2.19
N LEU A 112 -65.20 -0.45 -2.69
CA LEU A 112 -66.04 -1.56 -3.17
C LEU A 112 -66.83 -2.23 -2.04
N LEU A 113 -66.23 -2.36 -0.85
CA LEU A 113 -66.91 -2.90 0.33
C LEU A 113 -68.03 -1.97 0.81
N ASP A 114 -67.78 -0.66 0.90
CA ASP A 114 -68.82 0.32 1.26
C ASP A 114 -69.97 0.34 0.25
N LEU A 115 -69.65 0.30 -1.05
CA LEU A 115 -70.67 0.18 -2.10
C LEU A 115 -71.50 -1.11 -1.94
N ARG A 116 -70.85 -2.25 -1.66
CA ARG A 116 -71.55 -3.52 -1.43
C ARG A 116 -72.50 -3.43 -0.24
N ASP A 117 -72.03 -2.89 0.88
CA ASP A 117 -72.83 -2.76 2.10
C ASP A 117 -74.04 -1.84 1.91
N ARG A 118 -73.89 -0.74 1.15
CA ARG A 118 -75.03 0.13 0.79
C ARG A 118 -76.04 -0.61 -0.07
N THR A 119 -75.57 -1.34 -1.08
CA THR A 119 -76.45 -2.10 -1.98
C THR A 119 -77.21 -3.20 -1.23
N GLU A 120 -76.58 -3.87 -0.27
CA GLU A 120 -77.27 -4.85 0.59
C GLU A 120 -78.31 -4.21 1.50
N ARG A 121 -78.02 -3.03 2.08
CA ARG A 121 -79.03 -2.29 2.88
C ARG A 121 -80.22 -1.86 2.04
N GLU A 122 -80.01 -1.39 0.82
CA GLU A 122 -81.09 -1.05 -0.11
C GLU A 122 -81.92 -2.28 -0.51
N ARG A 123 -81.28 -3.43 -0.71
CA ARG A 123 -82.01 -4.69 -0.93
C ARG A 123 -82.87 -5.06 0.27
N LEU A 124 -82.30 -5.01 1.47
CA LEU A 124 -83.04 -5.33 2.70
C LEU A 124 -84.19 -4.35 2.96
N SER A 125 -84.01 -3.05 2.70
CA SER A 125 -85.09 -2.06 2.83
C SER A 125 -86.17 -2.23 1.76
N SER A 126 -85.80 -2.59 0.52
CA SER A 126 -86.77 -2.90 -0.54
C SER A 126 -87.61 -4.14 -0.25
N VAL A 127 -87.02 -5.15 0.41
CA VAL A 127 -87.73 -6.35 0.88
C VAL A 127 -88.66 -6.03 2.05
N GLN A 128 -88.30 -5.08 2.91
CA GLN A 128 -89.13 -4.64 4.04
C GLN A 128 -90.32 -3.74 3.62
N ASN A 129 -90.21 -3.04 2.49
CA ASN A 129 -91.25 -2.12 1.97
C ASN A 129 -92.20 -2.77 0.94
N GLY A 130 -92.00 -4.06 0.64
CA GLY A 130 -92.75 -4.84 -0.36
C GLY A 130 -93.62 -5.96 0.21
N GLY A 131 -94.01 -5.87 1.48
CA GLY A 131 -94.92 -6.81 2.16
C GLY A 131 -96.18 -6.12 2.66
#